data_AF-A0A1Y5SYD5-F1
#
_entry.id   AF-A0A1Y5SYD5-F1
#
_cell.length_a   1.000
_cell.length_b   1.000
_cell.length_c   1.000
_cell.angle_alpha   90.00
_cell.angle_beta   90.00
_cell.angle_gamma   90.00
#
_symmetry.space_group_name_H-M   'P 1'
#
loop_
_entity.id
_entity.type
_entity.pdbx_description
1 polymer ?
#
loop_
_entity_poly.entity_id
_entity_poly.type
_entity_poly.pdbx_seq_one_letter_code
_entity_poly.pdbx_strand_id
1 'polypeptide(L)'
;MTEASIKIRQLQVLAELKLNTELVRLSEISHEESVPLARLKAIAQEETHHKDNGGFEISQAALSGMDVKWQIWAGREKRSIMSDLARIAQKREDQLVIAKHAFGRTEVLKTLESDAKSKR
;
A
#
# COMPACT_ATOMS: atom_id res chain seq x y z
N MET A 1 -42.46 0.87 -12.01
CA MET A 1 -41.09 0.80 -12.59
C MET A 1 -41.07 -0.31 -13.62
N THR A 2 -40.31 -0.20 -14.72
CA THR A 2 -40.12 -1.33 -15.65
C THR A 2 -39.21 -2.37 -15.01
N GLU A 3 -39.36 -3.64 -15.39
CA GLU A 3 -38.49 -4.73 -14.92
C GLU A 3 -37.00 -4.43 -15.17
N ALA A 4 -36.69 -3.78 -16.30
CA ALA A 4 -35.35 -3.32 -16.64
C ALA A 4 -34.79 -2.28 -15.65
N SER A 5 -35.62 -1.32 -15.20
CA SER A 5 -35.21 -0.31 -14.21
C SER A 5 -34.91 -0.94 -12.83
N ILE A 6 -35.67 -1.96 -12.44
CA ILE A 6 -35.42 -2.71 -11.19
C ILE A 6 -34.08 -3.46 -11.29
N LYS A 7 -33.81 -4.13 -12.42
CA LYS A 7 -32.56 -4.86 -12.66
C LYS A 7 -31.34 -3.93 -12.66
N ILE A 8 -31.41 -2.76 -13.31
CA ILE A 8 -30.32 -1.78 -13.30
C ILE A 8 -30.01 -1.31 -11.87
N ARG A 9 -31.04 -1.03 -11.07
CA ARG A 9 -30.87 -0.62 -9.67
C ARG A 9 -30.24 -1.72 -8.81
N GLN A 10 -30.62 -2.98 -9.01
CA GLN A 10 -30.00 -4.11 -8.32
C GLN A 10 -28.52 -4.27 -8.69
N LEU A 11 -28.19 -4.15 -9.99
CA LEU A 11 -26.81 -4.18 -10.45
C LEU A 11 -25.99 -3.02 -9.89
N GLN A 12 -26.58 -1.83 -9.77
CA GLN A 12 -25.91 -0.68 -9.17
C GLN A 12 -25.54 -0.93 -7.71
N VAL A 13 -26.45 -1.46 -6.90
CA VAL A 13 -26.17 -1.80 -5.49
C VAL A 13 -25.03 -2.81 -5.39
N LEU A 14 -25.01 -3.82 -6.27
CA LEU A 14 -23.92 -4.80 -6.31
C LEU A 14 -22.59 -4.19 -6.73
N ALA A 15 -22.60 -3.27 -7.71
CA ALA A 15 -21.40 -2.59 -8.18
C ALA A 15 -20.83 -1.64 -7.10
N GLU A 16 -21.68 -0.93 -6.37
CA GLU A 16 -21.29 -0.09 -5.24
C GLU A 16 -20.68 -0.92 -4.11
N LEU A 17 -21.29 -2.05 -3.75
CA LEU A 17 -20.74 -2.97 -2.75
C LEU A 17 -19.37 -3.51 -3.18
N LYS A 18 -19.23 -3.89 -4.45
CA LYS A 18 -17.97 -4.36 -5.03
C LYS A 18 -16.90 -3.27 -4.96
N LEU A 19 -17.22 -2.04 -5.38
CA LEU A 19 -16.30 -0.91 -5.29
C LEU A 19 -15.83 -0.67 -3.84
N ASN A 20 -16.76 -0.64 -2.88
CA ASN A 20 -16.41 -0.47 -1.48
C ASN A 20 -15.46 -1.56 -0.98
N THR A 21 -15.70 -2.81 -1.38
CA THR A 21 -14.81 -3.93 -1.04
C THR A 21 -13.40 -3.72 -1.60
N GLU A 22 -13.28 -3.26 -2.86
CA GLU A 22 -11.96 -3.03 -3.45
C GLU A 22 -11.23 -1.82 -2.84
N LEU A 23 -11.95 -0.80 -2.37
CA LEU A 23 -11.38 0.33 -1.64
C LEU A 23 -10.88 -0.08 -0.25
N VAL A 24 -11.62 -0.93 0.47
CA VAL A 24 -11.16 -1.50 1.75
C VAL A 24 -9.87 -2.29 1.56
N ARG A 25 -9.82 -3.15 0.52
CA ARG A 25 -8.59 -3.89 0.18
C ARG A 25 -7.41 -2.99 -0.16
N LEU A 26 -7.63 -1.89 -0.88
CA LEU A 26 -6.58 -0.90 -1.12
C LEU A 26 -6.04 -0.30 0.18
N SER A 27 -6.93 0.01 1.13
CA SER A 27 -6.55 0.51 2.44
C SER A 27 -5.75 -0.53 3.24
N GLU A 28 -6.15 -1.80 3.18
CA GLU A 28 -5.43 -2.90 3.84
C GLU A 28 -4.02 -3.06 3.28
N ILE A 29 -3.86 -3.07 1.95
CA ILE A 29 -2.55 -3.14 1.29
C ILE A 29 -1.69 -1.92 1.66
N SER A 30 -2.28 -0.73 1.71
CA SER A 30 -1.57 0.48 2.13
C SER A 30 -1.11 0.40 3.59
N HIS A 31 -1.87 -0.29 4.44
CA HIS A 31 -1.47 -0.52 5.83
C HIS A 31 -0.32 -1.52 5.96
N GLU A 32 -0.15 -2.46 5.01
CA GLU A 32 1.00 -3.38 4.96
C GLU A 32 2.34 -2.61 4.88
N GLU A 33 2.36 -1.39 4.32
CA GLU A 33 3.57 -0.55 4.23
C GLU A 33 4.09 -0.09 5.60
N SER A 34 3.24 -0.04 6.63
CA SER A 34 3.57 0.52 7.94
C SER A 34 4.71 -0.22 8.65
N VAL A 35 4.72 -1.55 8.59
CA VAL A 35 5.72 -2.39 9.27
C VAL A 35 7.11 -2.26 8.61
N PRO A 36 7.27 -2.43 7.29
CA PRO A 36 8.54 -2.19 6.62
C PRO A 36 9.09 -0.78 6.84
N LEU A 37 8.23 0.25 6.79
CA LEU A 37 8.63 1.64 7.05
C LEU A 37 9.10 1.86 8.49
N ALA A 38 8.42 1.27 9.47
CA ALA A 38 8.84 1.34 10.88
C ALA A 38 10.21 0.68 11.08
N ARG A 39 10.45 -0.47 10.44
CA ARG A 39 11.76 -1.16 10.49
C ARG A 39 12.86 -0.34 9.84
N LEU A 40 12.59 0.29 8.71
CA LEU A 40 13.55 1.18 8.04
C LEU A 40 13.91 2.37 8.93
N LYS A 41 12.90 2.97 9.58
CA LYS A 41 13.09 4.09 10.52
C LYS A 41 13.94 3.67 11.72
N ALA A 42 13.72 2.49 12.28
CA ALA A 42 14.53 1.96 13.38
C ALA A 42 16.00 1.80 12.98
N ILE A 43 16.30 1.25 11.80
CA ILE A 43 17.67 1.14 11.30
C ILE A 43 18.30 2.52 11.10
N ALA A 44 17.56 3.48 10.54
CA ALA A 44 18.06 4.84 10.34
C ALA A 44 18.37 5.56 11.67
N GLN A 45 17.55 5.34 12.70
CA GLN A 45 17.80 5.87 14.05
C GLN A 45 19.07 5.28 14.66
N GLU A 46 19.25 3.96 14.52
CA GLU A 46 20.47 3.30 15.01
C GLU A 46 21.72 3.80 14.25
N GLU A 47 21.63 4.03 12.93
CA GLU A 47 22.71 4.64 12.15
C GLU A 47 23.11 6.04 12.65
N THR A 48 22.13 6.86 13.06
CA THR A 48 22.43 8.17 13.64
C THR A 48 23.12 8.04 15.00
N HIS A 49 22.66 7.13 15.87
CA HIS A 49 23.30 6.87 17.15
C HIS A 49 24.75 6.38 17.01
N HIS A 50 25.04 5.53 16.03
CA HIS A 50 26.40 5.08 15.75
C HIS A 50 27.32 6.21 15.26
N LYS A 51 26.80 7.15 14.46
CA LYS A 51 27.57 8.30 13.97
C LYS A 51 27.86 9.33 15.06
N ASP A 52 26.89 9.60 15.92
CA ASP A 52 27.01 10.60 16.98
C ASP A 52 27.96 10.14 18.10
N ASN A 53 28.05 8.82 18.36
CA ASN A 53 28.95 8.23 19.34
C ASN A 53 30.38 7.97 18.81
N GLY A 54 30.65 8.26 17.53
CA GLY A 54 31.94 8.00 16.87
C GLY A 54 33.00 9.11 17.01
N GLY A 55 32.77 10.09 17.90
CA GLY A 55 33.67 11.24 18.09
C GLY A 55 34.99 10.88 18.78
N PHE A 56 36.10 11.01 18.04
CA PHE A 56 37.54 11.10 18.42
C PHE A 56 38.17 10.04 19.35
N GLU A 57 37.41 9.26 20.11
CA GLU A 57 37.89 8.08 20.79
C GLU A 57 37.73 6.86 19.87
N ILE A 58 38.83 6.14 19.62
CA ILE A 58 38.76 4.86 18.91
C ILE A 58 37.88 3.92 19.74
N SER A 59 36.60 3.82 19.36
CA SER A 59 35.65 3.00 20.12
C SER A 59 36.07 1.53 20.06
N GLN A 60 35.84 0.81 21.16
CA GLN A 60 36.16 -0.62 21.25
C GLN A 60 35.46 -1.45 20.14
N ALA A 61 34.33 -0.96 19.62
CA ALA A 61 33.60 -1.56 18.50
C ALA A 61 34.31 -1.36 17.14
N ALA A 62 35.03 -0.25 16.96
CA ALA A 62 35.86 -0.02 15.79
C ALA A 62 37.10 -0.96 15.80
N LEU A 63 37.71 -1.14 16.97
CA LEU A 63 38.85 -2.06 17.17
C LEU A 63 38.47 -3.54 16.97
N SER A 64 37.22 -3.92 17.27
CA SER A 64 36.73 -5.30 17.14
C SER A 64 36.11 -5.63 15.76
N GLY A 65 35.97 -4.62 14.88
CA GLY A 65 35.30 -4.78 13.57
C GLY A 65 33.79 -5.00 13.67
N MET A 66 33.18 -4.77 14.84
CA MET A 66 31.73 -4.89 15.03
C MET A 66 30.95 -3.86 14.22
N ASP A 67 31.50 -2.65 14.03
CA ASP A 67 30.89 -1.61 13.20
C ASP A 67 30.74 -2.06 11.73
N VAL A 68 31.78 -2.67 11.16
CA VAL A 68 31.75 -3.20 9.78
C VAL A 68 30.71 -4.32 9.65
N LYS A 69 30.63 -5.23 10.64
CA LYS A 69 29.61 -6.30 10.65
C LYS A 69 28.20 -5.73 10.73
N TRP A 70 27.99 -4.73 11.57
CA TRP A 70 26.71 -4.06 11.71
C TRP A 70 26.30 -3.33 10.43
N GLN A 71 27.22 -2.59 9.79
CA GLN A 71 26.95 -1.91 8.51
C GLN A 71 26.58 -2.91 7.39
N ILE A 72 27.26 -4.05 7.31
CA ILE A 72 26.92 -5.12 6.36
C ILE A 72 25.52 -5.67 6.64
N TRP A 73 25.20 -5.93 7.91
CA TRP A 73 23.87 -6.38 8.32
C TRP A 73 22.80 -5.33 7.97
N ALA A 74 22.98 -4.07 8.35
CA ALA A 74 22.06 -2.98 8.07
C ALA A 74 21.84 -2.80 6.56
N GLY A 75 22.89 -2.90 5.75
CA GLY A 75 22.80 -2.85 4.29
C GLY A 75 22.00 -4.02 3.70
N ARG A 76 22.15 -5.25 4.24
CA ARG A 76 21.35 -6.41 3.82
C ARG A 76 19.89 -6.22 4.22
N GLU A 77 19.65 -5.78 5.44
CA GLU A 77 18.31 -5.60 5.99
C GLU A 77 17.52 -4.53 5.21
N LYS A 78 18.16 -3.38 4.94
CA LYS A 78 17.58 -2.33 4.09
C LYS A 78 17.18 -2.85 2.71
N ARG A 79 18.03 -3.65 2.06
CA ARG A 79 17.69 -4.25 0.75
C ARG A 79 16.48 -5.19 0.85
N SER A 80 16.40 -6.00 1.90
CA SER A 80 15.25 -6.87 2.15
C SER A 80 13.97 -6.03 2.32
N ILE A 81 14.02 -5.00 3.17
CA ILE A 81 12.89 -4.10 3.42
C ILE A 81 12.44 -3.38 2.13
N MET A 82 13.39 -2.91 1.30
CA MET A 82 13.06 -2.29 0.01
C MET A 82 12.39 -3.28 -0.95
N SER A 83 12.85 -4.53 -0.97
CA SER A 83 12.18 -5.58 -1.76
C SER A 83 10.75 -5.84 -1.28
N ASP A 84 10.52 -5.80 0.04
CA ASP A 84 9.20 -5.97 0.62
C ASP A 84 8.27 -4.81 0.25
N LEU A 85 8.76 -3.58 0.33
CA LEU A 85 8.04 -2.38 -0.10
C LEU A 85 7.72 -2.40 -1.59
N ALA A 86 8.67 -2.83 -2.45
CA ALA A 86 8.43 -2.95 -3.89
C ALA A 86 7.31 -3.96 -4.19
N ARG A 87 7.30 -5.10 -3.48
CA ARG A 87 6.23 -6.11 -3.60
C ARG A 87 4.88 -5.58 -3.12
N ILE A 88 4.84 -4.80 -2.05
CA ILE A 88 3.59 -4.15 -1.59
C ILE A 88 3.12 -3.13 -2.62
N ALA A 89 4.02 -2.32 -3.18
CA ALA A 89 3.71 -1.37 -4.24
C ALA A 89 3.11 -2.06 -5.49
N GLN A 90 3.67 -3.20 -5.88
CA GLN A 90 3.11 -4.01 -6.97
C GLN A 90 1.68 -4.47 -6.67
N LYS A 91 1.45 -5.07 -5.49
CA LYS A 91 0.10 -5.48 -5.06
C LYS A 91 -0.89 -4.30 -5.08
N ARG A 92 -0.43 -3.12 -4.65
CA ARG A 92 -1.25 -1.91 -4.59
C ARG A 92 -1.66 -1.47 -5.99
N GLU A 93 -0.75 -1.50 -6.97
CA GLU A 93 -1.07 -1.15 -8.35
C GLU A 93 -2.04 -2.16 -8.98
N ASP A 94 -1.81 -3.47 -8.78
CA ASP A 94 -2.70 -4.52 -9.27
C ASP A 94 -4.13 -4.32 -8.71
N GLN A 95 -4.23 -4.04 -7.42
CA GLN A 95 -5.50 -3.77 -6.76
C GLN A 95 -6.13 -2.44 -7.23
N LEU A 96 -5.32 -1.43 -7.55
CA LEU A 96 -5.81 -0.14 -8.07
C LEU A 96 -6.47 -0.31 -9.44
N VAL A 97 -5.91 -1.17 -10.30
CA VAL A 97 -6.53 -1.52 -11.60
C VAL A 97 -7.90 -2.15 -11.38
N ILE A 98 -8.03 -3.08 -10.43
CA ILE A 98 -9.31 -3.73 -10.09
C ILE A 98 -10.32 -2.69 -9.58
N ALA A 99 -9.89 -1.80 -8.66
CA ALA A 99 -10.74 -0.74 -8.12
C ALA A 99 -11.21 0.25 -9.21
N LYS A 100 -10.32 0.63 -10.14
CA LYS A 100 -10.67 1.47 -11.32
C LYS A 100 -11.76 0.82 -12.17
N HIS A 101 -11.66 -0.48 -12.43
CA HIS A 101 -12.70 -1.19 -13.17
C HIS A 101 -14.02 -1.28 -12.41
N ALA A 102 -13.99 -1.52 -11.10
CA ALA A 102 -15.19 -1.51 -10.26
C ALA A 102 -15.86 -0.13 -10.28
N PHE A 103 -15.07 0.94 -10.15
CA PHE A 103 -15.55 2.32 -10.24
C PHE A 103 -16.22 2.60 -11.59
N GLY A 104 -15.56 2.27 -12.70
CA GLY A 104 -16.11 2.46 -14.04
C GLY A 104 -17.45 1.74 -14.24
N ARG A 105 -17.59 0.51 -13.73
CA ARG A 105 -18.87 -0.23 -13.77
C ARG A 105 -19.98 0.48 -13.00
N THR A 106 -19.67 0.99 -11.81
CA THR A 106 -20.62 1.77 -10.99
C THR A 106 -21.07 3.03 -11.71
N GLU A 107 -20.15 3.77 -12.34
CA GLU A 107 -20.49 4.99 -13.09
C GLU A 107 -21.38 4.69 -14.31
N VAL A 108 -21.07 3.64 -15.08
CA VAL A 108 -21.91 3.22 -16.21
C VAL A 108 -23.33 2.89 -15.75
N LEU A 109 -23.48 2.17 -14.64
CA LEU A 109 -24.79 1.81 -14.10
C LEU A 109 -25.59 3.03 -13.62
N LYS A 110 -24.94 4.03 -13.02
CA LYS A 110 -25.57 5.31 -12.67
C LYS A 110 -26.08 6.05 -13.90
N THR A 111 -25.29 6.11 -14.97
CA THR A 111 -25.70 6.73 -16.23
C THR A 111 -26.91 6.01 -16.83
N LEU A 112 -26.88 4.68 -16.90
CA LEU A 112 -27.99 3.87 -17.40
C LEU A 112 -29.27 4.05 -16.57
N GLU A 113 -29.15 4.17 -15.25
CA GLU A 113 -30.30 4.43 -14.37
C GLU A 113 -30.90 5.82 -14.62
N SER A 114 -30.06 6.83 -14.82
CA SER A 114 -30.48 8.20 -15.14
C SER A 114 -31.16 8.28 -16.50
N ASP A 115 -30.57 7.64 -17.52
CA ASP A 115 -31.15 7.55 -18.86
C ASP A 115 -32.52 6.85 -18.85
N ALA A 116 -32.65 5.76 -18.10
CA ALA A 116 -33.91 5.03 -17.94
C ALA A 116 -35.00 5.84 -17.21
N LYS A 117 -34.60 6.79 -16.35
CA LYS A 117 -35.51 7.75 -15.70
C LYS A 117 -35.91 8.90 -16.62
N SER A 118 -35.00 9.37 -17.49
CA SER A 118 -35.25 10.49 -18.42
C SER A 118 -36.12 10.13 -19.63
N LYS A 119 -36.12 8.87 -20.07
CA LYS A 119 -36.94 8.35 -21.18
C LYS A 119 -38.37 7.96 -20.76
N ARG A 120 -38.78 8.29 -19.54
CA ARG A 120 -40.13 8.07 -18.98
C ARG A 120 -40.80 9.41 -18.77
#